data_AF-A0A6P4FBV0-F1
#
_entry.id   AF-A0A6P4FBV0-F1
#
_cell.length_a   1.000
_cell.length_b   1.000
_cell.length_c   1.000
_cell.angle_alpha   90.00
_cell.angle_beta   90.00
_cell.angle_gamma   90.00
#
_symmetry.space_group_name_H-M   'P 1'
#
loop_
_entity.id
_entity.type
_entity.pdbx_description
1 polymer ?
#
loop_
_entity_poly.entity_id
_entity_poly.type
_entity_poly.pdbx_seq_one_letter_code
_entity_poly.pdbx_strand_id
1 'polypeptide(L)'
;MPEGYTGATAWVQIQSILNSINHMLIFLVAAFFFVLARSLDFKDTAMHMFMTGTGFHVLIAQAMMSHSKVNPLTRWLSHRNKARFHAILQIVGGTMVLLGSLGKFSNKDVHFNTWHGRVGGAAAFGCAASIVGGFVNYFQPKFALKVMPPSELRFRHNLFGLLTFSLGMGA
;
A
#
# COMPACT_ATOMS: atom_id res chain seq x y z
N MET A 1 42.47 0.00 -1.71
CA MET A 1 41.16 0.44 -2.25
C MET A 1 40.54 1.37 -1.22
N PRO A 2 40.00 2.55 -1.61
CA PRO A 2 39.54 3.53 -0.62
C PRO A 2 38.30 3.01 0.11
N GLU A 3 38.35 3.05 1.44
CA GLU A 3 37.38 2.49 2.38
C GLU A 3 35.92 2.99 2.19
N GLY A 4 35.73 4.11 1.48
CA GLY A 4 34.41 4.62 1.11
C GLY A 4 33.67 3.81 0.04
N TYR A 5 34.37 3.00 -0.77
CA TYR A 5 33.74 2.24 -1.87
C TYR A 5 33.06 0.95 -1.37
N THR A 6 33.56 0.34 -0.31
CA THR A 6 33.04 -0.93 0.24
C THR A 6 31.74 -0.73 1.05
N GLY A 7 31.63 0.39 1.78
CA GLY A 7 30.42 0.73 2.55
C GLY A 7 29.21 1.01 1.67
N ALA A 8 29.40 1.74 0.56
CA ALA A 8 28.33 1.99 -0.41
C ALA A 8 27.81 0.70 -1.06
N THR A 9 28.70 -0.28 -1.33
CA THR A 9 28.30 -1.59 -1.85
C THR A 9 27.61 -2.46 -0.81
N ALA A 10 28.07 -2.44 0.45
CA ALA A 10 27.45 -3.20 1.54
C ALA A 10 26.02 -2.70 1.83
N TRP A 11 25.81 -1.38 1.83
CA TRP A 11 24.48 -0.79 2.02
C TRP A 11 23.47 -1.23 0.95
N VAL A 12 23.87 -1.22 -0.33
CA VAL A 12 23.02 -1.68 -1.43
C VAL A 12 22.68 -3.16 -1.30
N GLN A 13 23.64 -4.00 -0.87
CA GLN A 13 23.40 -5.42 -0.61
C GLN A 13 22.39 -5.61 0.53
N ILE A 14 22.54 -4.90 1.65
CA ILE A 14 21.58 -4.94 2.76
C ILE A 14 20.19 -4.55 2.28
N GLN A 15 20.06 -3.45 1.53
CA GLN A 15 18.78 -3.02 0.96
C GLN A 15 18.17 -4.10 0.05
N SER A 16 19.00 -4.75 -0.79
CA SER A 16 18.54 -5.83 -1.67
C SER A 16 18.05 -7.04 -0.89
N ILE A 17 18.75 -7.45 0.17
CA ILE A 17 18.35 -8.55 1.06
C ILE A 17 17.03 -8.21 1.75
N LEU A 18 16.93 -7.04 2.39
CA LEU A 18 15.71 -6.59 3.07
C LEU A 18 14.52 -6.48 2.11
N ASN A 19 14.75 -5.98 0.89
CA ASN A 19 13.71 -5.91 -0.14
C ASN A 19 13.23 -7.32 -0.54
N SER A 20 14.15 -8.28 -0.65
CA SER A 20 13.81 -9.68 -0.99
C SER A 20 13.03 -10.36 0.13
N ILE A 21 13.46 -10.17 1.39
CA ILE A 21 12.74 -10.63 2.58
C ILE A 21 11.32 -10.05 2.60
N ASN A 22 11.17 -8.74 2.34
CA ASN A 22 9.86 -8.10 2.32
C ASN A 22 8.93 -8.73 1.26
N HIS A 23 9.40 -9.00 0.05
CA HIS A 23 8.57 -9.67 -0.97
C HIS A 23 8.18 -11.10 -0.58
N MET A 24 9.09 -11.86 0.07
CA MET A 24 8.76 -13.19 0.58
C MET A 24 7.71 -13.12 1.68
N LEU A 25 7.83 -12.18 2.62
CA LEU A 25 6.83 -11.97 3.68
C LEU A 25 5.47 -11.57 3.11
N ILE A 26 5.44 -10.66 2.13
CA ILE A 26 4.22 -10.28 1.42
C ILE A 26 3.55 -11.52 0.79
N PHE A 27 4.33 -12.39 0.14
CA PHE A 27 3.80 -13.62 -0.46
C PHE A 27 3.24 -14.58 0.60
N LEU A 28 3.95 -14.78 1.72
CA LEU A 28 3.49 -15.63 2.82
C LEU A 28 2.18 -15.10 3.44
N VAL A 29 2.07 -13.79 3.65
CA VAL A 29 0.84 -13.15 4.15
C VAL A 29 -0.31 -13.31 3.16
N ALA A 30 -0.05 -13.18 1.85
CA ALA A 30 -1.05 -13.42 0.82
C ALA A 30 -1.59 -14.86 0.88
N ALA A 31 -0.69 -15.85 0.97
CA ALA A 31 -1.06 -17.25 1.10
C ALA A 31 -1.87 -17.51 2.38
N PHE A 32 -1.44 -16.93 3.52
CA PHE A 32 -2.15 -17.05 4.78
C PHE A 32 -3.58 -16.50 4.71
N PHE A 33 -3.77 -15.27 4.23
CA PHE A 33 -5.10 -14.67 4.11
C PHE A 33 -6.00 -15.47 3.16
N PHE A 34 -5.46 -15.96 2.04
CA PHE A 34 -6.22 -16.78 1.11
C PHE A 34 -6.65 -18.12 1.73
N VAL A 35 -5.73 -18.85 2.35
CA VAL A 35 -6.03 -20.15 2.98
C VAL A 35 -7.03 -20.00 4.13
N LEU A 36 -6.83 -19.00 5.00
CA LEU A 36 -7.74 -18.74 6.12
C LEU A 36 -9.12 -18.28 5.64
N ALA A 37 -9.19 -17.40 4.65
CA ALA A 37 -10.47 -16.97 4.11
C ALA A 37 -11.19 -18.12 3.41
N ARG A 38 -10.45 -18.97 2.69
CA ARG A 38 -10.99 -20.16 2.03
C ARG A 38 -11.51 -21.19 3.02
N SER A 39 -10.85 -21.42 4.15
CA SER A 39 -11.32 -22.35 5.19
C SER A 39 -12.58 -21.86 5.91
N LEU A 40 -12.87 -20.56 5.82
CA LEU A 40 -14.06 -19.91 6.36
C LEU A 40 -15.09 -19.54 5.25
N ASP A 41 -14.95 -20.15 4.07
CA ASP A 41 -15.81 -19.96 2.88
C ASP A 41 -16.03 -18.49 2.47
N PHE A 42 -15.05 -17.62 2.74
CA PHE A 42 -15.13 -16.19 2.46
C PHE A 42 -16.41 -15.53 3.01
N LYS A 43 -16.85 -15.91 4.21
CA LYS A 43 -18.04 -15.33 4.85
C LYS A 43 -17.70 -14.24 5.85
N ASP A 44 -18.54 -13.20 5.89
CA ASP A 44 -18.51 -12.13 6.90
C ASP A 44 -17.12 -11.52 7.14
N THR A 45 -16.57 -11.72 8.34
CA THR A 45 -15.26 -11.22 8.75
C THR A 45 -14.13 -11.84 7.93
N ALA A 46 -14.29 -13.06 7.43
CA ALA A 46 -13.29 -13.70 6.58
C ALA A 46 -13.18 -12.99 5.23
N MET A 47 -14.30 -12.54 4.64
CA MET A 47 -14.29 -11.73 3.41
C MET A 47 -13.66 -10.37 3.66
N HIS A 48 -14.02 -9.71 4.77
CA HIS A 48 -13.40 -8.45 5.18
C HIS A 48 -11.88 -8.60 5.28
N MET A 49 -11.39 -9.57 6.06
CA MET A 49 -9.97 -9.85 6.24
C MET A 49 -9.27 -10.17 4.91
N PHE A 50 -9.88 -11.00 4.06
CA PHE A 50 -9.31 -11.30 2.74
C PHE A 50 -9.14 -10.04 1.90
N MET A 51 -10.17 -9.21 1.82
CA MET A 51 -10.17 -8.01 0.99
C MET A 51 -9.24 -6.92 1.54
N THR A 52 -9.40 -6.54 2.81
CA THR A 52 -8.59 -5.47 3.43
C THR A 52 -7.15 -5.92 3.70
N GLY A 53 -6.96 -7.17 4.13
CA GLY A 53 -5.66 -7.79 4.34
C GLY A 53 -4.86 -7.87 3.05
N THR A 54 -5.43 -8.46 1.99
CA THR A 54 -4.76 -8.52 0.68
C THR A 54 -4.55 -7.12 0.09
N GLY A 55 -5.52 -6.21 0.28
CA GLY A 55 -5.41 -4.82 -0.16
C GLY A 55 -4.20 -4.09 0.45
N PHE A 56 -4.09 -4.04 1.78
CA PHE A 56 -2.99 -3.36 2.47
C PHE A 56 -1.68 -4.14 2.41
N HIS A 57 -1.67 -5.38 2.89
CA HIS A 57 -0.44 -6.13 3.15
C HIS A 57 0.19 -6.69 1.89
N VAL A 58 -0.57 -6.82 0.81
CA VAL A 58 -0.08 -7.38 -0.46
C VAL A 58 -0.02 -6.30 -1.53
N LEU A 59 -1.16 -5.80 -1.98
CA LEU A 59 -1.19 -4.94 -3.16
C LEU A 59 -0.60 -3.55 -2.91
N ILE A 60 -1.02 -2.87 -1.84
CA ILE A 60 -0.49 -1.54 -1.48
C ILE A 60 0.98 -1.64 -1.02
N ALA A 61 1.34 -2.67 -0.26
CA ALA A 61 2.74 -2.93 0.10
C ALA A 61 3.64 -3.08 -1.16
N GLN A 62 3.19 -3.85 -2.16
CA GLN A 62 3.90 -3.98 -3.44
C GLN A 62 3.90 -2.67 -4.24
N ALA A 63 2.81 -1.89 -4.19
CA ALA A 63 2.74 -0.57 -4.80
C ALA A 63 3.80 0.36 -4.23
N MET A 64 4.01 0.37 -2.90
CA MET A 64 5.05 1.16 -2.26
C MET A 64 6.46 0.72 -2.65
N MET A 65 6.70 -0.60 -2.67
CA MET A 65 8.01 -1.15 -3.05
C MET A 65 8.36 -0.92 -4.52
N SER A 66 7.39 -0.66 -5.40
CA SER A 66 7.60 -0.54 -6.84
C SER A 66 8.61 0.55 -7.24
N HIS A 67 8.77 1.59 -6.42
CA HIS A 67 9.71 2.69 -6.66
C HIS A 67 11.12 2.43 -6.12
N SER A 68 11.33 1.36 -5.36
CA SER A 68 12.67 0.98 -4.87
C SER A 68 13.60 0.68 -6.05
N LYS A 69 14.87 1.13 -5.94
CA LYS A 69 15.89 0.92 -6.96
C LYS A 69 16.37 -0.54 -7.01
N VAL A 70 16.34 -1.22 -5.86
CA VAL A 70 16.79 -2.61 -5.71
C VAL A 70 15.65 -3.62 -5.89
N ASN A 71 14.41 -3.16 -6.15
CA ASN A 71 13.26 -4.05 -6.32
C ASN A 71 13.45 -4.92 -7.57
N PRO A 72 13.53 -6.26 -7.43
CA PRO A 72 13.81 -7.15 -8.55
C PRO A 72 12.70 -7.14 -9.62
N LEU A 73 11.44 -6.85 -9.23
CA LEU A 73 10.27 -6.85 -10.12
C LEU A 73 10.22 -5.61 -11.01
N THR A 74 10.69 -4.47 -10.51
CA THR A 74 10.48 -3.17 -11.16
C THR A 74 11.77 -2.44 -11.52
N ARG A 75 12.96 -2.90 -11.08
CA ARG A 75 14.25 -2.19 -11.29
C ARG A 75 14.54 -1.82 -12.74
N TRP A 76 14.08 -2.63 -13.69
CA TRP A 76 14.28 -2.45 -15.13
C TRP A 76 13.27 -1.49 -15.78
N LEU A 77 12.20 -1.12 -15.08
CA LEU A 77 11.16 -0.26 -15.61
C LEU A 77 11.59 1.22 -15.55
N SER A 78 11.20 1.98 -16.57
CA SER A 78 11.33 3.44 -16.56
C SER A 78 10.54 4.05 -15.40
N HIS A 79 10.92 5.25 -14.96
CA HIS A 79 10.20 5.97 -13.89
C HIS A 79 8.69 6.09 -14.17
N ARG A 80 8.32 6.37 -15.43
CA ARG A 80 6.92 6.46 -15.86
C ARG A 80 6.19 5.12 -15.73
N ASN A 81 6.84 4.02 -16.07
CA ASN A 81 6.24 2.69 -15.96
C ASN A 81 6.16 2.22 -14.50
N LYS A 82 7.12 2.57 -13.64
CA LYS A 82 7.03 2.37 -12.18
C LYS A 82 5.82 3.11 -11.60
N ALA A 83 5.63 4.37 -11.96
CA ALA A 83 4.47 5.15 -11.51
C ALA A 83 3.13 4.55 -11.98
N ARG A 84 3.06 4.01 -13.20
CA ARG A 84 1.87 3.27 -13.68
C ARG A 84 1.63 1.98 -12.91
N PHE A 85 2.68 1.20 -12.68
CA PHE A 85 2.60 -0.03 -11.90
C PHE A 85 2.14 0.25 -10.47
N HIS A 86 2.71 1.26 -9.81
CA HIS A 86 2.25 1.78 -8.52
C HIS A 86 0.75 2.11 -8.55
N ALA A 87 0.32 2.93 -9.53
CA ALA A 87 -1.07 3.35 -9.62
C ALA A 87 -2.04 2.18 -9.81
N ILE A 88 -1.71 1.20 -10.65
CA ILE A 88 -2.54 0.00 -10.85
C ILE A 88 -2.69 -0.77 -9.55
N LEU A 89 -1.59 -1.09 -8.87
CA LEU A 89 -1.63 -1.82 -7.60
C LEU A 89 -2.37 -1.03 -6.52
N GLN A 90 -2.18 0.29 -6.44
CA GLN A 90 -2.86 1.16 -5.50
C GLN A 90 -4.38 1.22 -5.75
N ILE A 91 -4.81 1.26 -7.02
CA ILE A 91 -6.23 1.27 -7.37
C ILE A 91 -6.85 -0.09 -7.04
N VAL A 92 -6.28 -1.20 -7.48
CA VAL A 92 -6.84 -2.54 -7.21
C VAL A 92 -6.83 -2.84 -5.71
N GLY A 93 -5.70 -2.63 -5.04
CA GLY A 93 -5.57 -2.84 -3.60
C GLY A 93 -6.45 -1.91 -2.78
N GLY A 94 -6.52 -0.64 -3.18
CA GLY A 94 -7.37 0.34 -2.52
C GLY A 94 -8.86 0.04 -2.70
N THR A 95 -9.30 -0.36 -3.89
CA THR A 95 -10.68 -0.84 -4.10
C THR A 95 -10.98 -2.05 -3.22
N MET A 96 -10.05 -3.01 -3.08
CA MET A 96 -10.24 -4.13 -2.16
C MET A 96 -10.39 -3.67 -0.71
N VAL A 97 -9.53 -2.75 -0.24
CA VAL A 97 -9.65 -2.17 1.11
C VAL A 97 -11.01 -1.51 1.34
N LEU A 98 -11.46 -0.69 0.38
CA LEU A 98 -12.70 0.06 0.51
C LEU A 98 -13.92 -0.86 0.52
N LEU A 99 -13.99 -1.81 -0.42
CA LEU A 99 -15.10 -2.77 -0.48
C LEU A 99 -15.12 -3.71 0.74
N GLY A 100 -13.97 -4.22 1.18
CA GLY A 100 -13.88 -5.05 2.37
C GLY A 100 -14.29 -4.30 3.64
N SER A 101 -13.90 -3.03 3.76
CA SER A 101 -14.30 -2.15 4.87
C SER A 101 -15.79 -1.84 4.84
N LEU A 102 -16.34 -1.48 3.66
CA LEU A 102 -17.77 -1.21 3.48
C LEU A 102 -18.62 -2.45 3.79
N GLY A 103 -18.23 -3.63 3.30
CA GLY A 103 -18.95 -4.87 3.60
C GLY A 103 -18.99 -5.18 5.10
N LYS A 104 -17.87 -4.97 5.81
CA LYS A 104 -17.86 -5.15 7.27
C LYS A 104 -18.66 -4.09 8.01
N PHE A 105 -18.67 -2.87 7.50
CA PHE A 105 -19.47 -1.78 8.02
C PHE A 105 -20.95 -2.12 7.90
N SER A 106 -21.42 -2.54 6.71
CA SER A 106 -22.83 -2.90 6.48
C SER A 106 -23.32 -4.10 7.29
N ASN A 107 -22.43 -5.03 7.66
CA ASN A 107 -22.79 -6.25 8.40
C ASN A 107 -22.71 -6.10 9.94
N LYS A 108 -22.62 -4.88 10.47
CA LYS A 108 -22.54 -4.61 11.92
C LYS A 108 -23.55 -3.55 12.33
N ASP A 109 -24.20 -3.74 13.47
CA ASP A 109 -25.11 -2.73 14.04
C ASP A 109 -24.38 -1.66 14.86
N VAL A 110 -23.22 -2.03 15.44
CA VAL A 110 -22.39 -1.13 16.24
C VAL A 110 -21.03 -0.95 15.56
N HIS A 111 -20.71 0.28 15.21
CA HIS A 111 -19.47 0.64 14.52
C HIS A 111 -18.46 1.32 15.46
N PHE A 112 -17.18 1.25 15.10
CA PHE A 112 -16.08 2.00 15.74
C PHE A 112 -15.96 1.86 17.28
N ASN A 113 -16.48 0.76 17.84
CA ASN A 113 -16.39 0.46 19.28
C ASN A 113 -15.09 -0.24 19.68
N THR A 114 -14.25 -0.65 18.72
CA THR A 114 -12.93 -1.26 18.96
C THR A 114 -11.80 -0.40 18.39
N TRP A 115 -10.58 -0.57 18.91
CA TRP A 115 -9.38 0.07 18.36
C TRP A 115 -9.15 -0.32 16.90
N HIS A 116 -9.28 -1.60 16.56
CA HIS A 116 -9.23 -2.10 15.19
C HIS A 116 -10.19 -1.34 14.26
N GLY A 117 -11.46 -1.18 14.68
CA GLY A 117 -12.45 -0.47 13.88
C GLY A 117 -12.10 1.01 13.66
N ARG A 118 -11.60 1.70 14.70
CA ARG A 118 -11.22 3.13 14.63
C ARG A 118 -9.98 3.34 13.75
N VAL A 119 -8.91 2.58 13.99
CA VAL A 119 -7.64 2.68 13.24
C VAL A 119 -7.84 2.23 11.79
N GLY A 120 -8.52 1.10 11.59
CA GLY A 120 -8.83 0.58 10.25
C GLY A 120 -9.77 1.49 9.47
N GLY A 121 -10.74 2.12 10.14
CA GLY A 121 -11.60 3.14 9.54
C GLY A 121 -10.81 4.36 9.06
N ALA A 122 -9.89 4.87 9.88
CA ALA A 122 -9.00 5.97 9.49
C ALA A 122 -8.11 5.58 8.31
N ALA A 123 -7.57 4.36 8.30
CA ALA A 123 -6.78 3.83 7.19
C ALA A 123 -7.61 3.70 5.89
N ALA A 124 -8.84 3.20 5.97
CA ALA A 124 -9.74 3.11 4.83
C ALA A 124 -10.09 4.49 4.25
N PHE A 125 -10.35 5.48 5.10
CA PHE A 125 -10.57 6.86 4.67
C PHE A 125 -9.32 7.46 4.00
N GLY A 126 -8.14 7.27 4.59
CA GLY A 126 -6.86 7.67 3.99
C GLY A 126 -6.62 7.01 2.64
N CYS A 127 -7.03 5.75 2.49
CA CYS A 127 -6.96 5.01 1.22
C CYS A 127 -7.86 5.64 0.15
N ALA A 128 -9.11 5.98 0.49
CA ALA A 128 -10.01 6.69 -0.41
C ALA A 128 -9.43 8.05 -0.84
N ALA A 129 -8.91 8.83 0.11
CA ALA A 129 -8.26 10.11 -0.17
C ALA A 129 -7.03 9.95 -1.08
N SER A 130 -6.23 8.90 -0.87
CA SER A 130 -5.06 8.58 -1.69
C SER A 130 -5.45 8.25 -3.14
N ILE A 131 -6.51 7.46 -3.34
CA ILE A 131 -7.03 7.15 -4.68
C ILE A 131 -7.49 8.43 -5.36
N VAL A 132 -8.38 9.20 -4.73
CA VAL A 132 -8.91 10.45 -5.31
C VAL A 132 -7.78 11.44 -5.65
N GLY A 133 -6.86 11.67 -4.71
CA GLY A 133 -5.71 12.55 -4.91
C GLY A 133 -4.79 12.05 -6.03
N GLY A 134 -4.56 10.74 -6.10
CA GLY A 134 -3.80 10.10 -7.18
C GLY A 134 -4.44 10.28 -8.55
N PHE A 135 -5.76 10.09 -8.65
CA PHE A 135 -6.53 10.32 -9.88
C PHE A 135 -6.45 11.79 -10.33
N VAL A 136 -6.68 12.74 -9.43
CA VAL A 136 -6.57 14.17 -9.74
C VAL A 136 -5.17 14.51 -10.23
N ASN A 137 -4.13 14.05 -9.55
CA ASN A 137 -2.75 14.33 -9.95
C ASN A 137 -2.36 13.65 -11.28
N TYR A 138 -2.93 12.47 -11.58
CA TYR A 138 -2.65 11.74 -12.81
C TYR A 138 -3.32 12.39 -14.04
N PHE A 139 -4.60 12.73 -13.94
CA PHE A 139 -5.38 13.25 -15.07
C PHE A 139 -5.34 14.78 -15.19
N GLN A 140 -5.20 15.49 -14.07
CA GLN A 140 -5.23 16.96 -14.02
C GLN A 140 -4.08 17.53 -13.18
N PRO A 141 -2.81 17.21 -13.52
CA PRO A 141 -1.65 17.69 -12.76
C PRO A 141 -1.59 19.22 -12.68
N LYS A 142 -2.00 19.93 -13.75
CA LYS A 142 -2.04 21.41 -13.77
C LYS A 142 -2.97 22.00 -12.71
N PHE A 143 -4.05 21.30 -12.34
CA PHE A 143 -4.96 21.75 -11.30
C PHE A 143 -4.30 21.67 -9.92
N ALA A 144 -3.69 20.53 -9.59
CA ALA A 144 -2.95 20.36 -8.34
C ALA A 144 -1.80 21.37 -8.22
N LEU A 145 -1.09 21.61 -9.32
CA LEU A 145 0.05 22.53 -9.39
C LEU A 145 -0.31 24.01 -9.29
N LYS A 146 -1.58 24.39 -9.44
CA LYS A 146 -2.05 25.75 -9.15
C LYS A 146 -2.15 26.02 -7.65
N VAL A 147 -2.40 24.98 -6.86
CA VAL A 147 -2.63 25.09 -5.41
C VAL A 147 -1.34 24.85 -4.63
N MET A 148 -0.49 23.92 -5.10
CA MET A 148 0.72 23.51 -4.40
C MET A 148 1.88 23.27 -5.36
N PRO A 149 3.13 23.63 -4.98
CA PRO A 149 4.30 23.31 -5.78
C PRO A 149 4.57 21.79 -5.84
N PRO A 150 5.27 21.30 -6.88
CA PRO A 150 5.54 19.86 -7.05
C PRO A 150 6.22 19.19 -5.85
N SER A 151 7.13 19.90 -5.18
CA SER A 151 7.87 19.40 -4.02
C SER A 151 6.94 19.14 -2.83
N GLU A 152 6.03 20.07 -2.54
CA GLU A 152 5.05 19.93 -1.46
C GLU A 152 4.04 18.82 -1.75
N LEU A 153 3.53 18.74 -2.99
CA LEU A 153 2.64 17.66 -3.41
C LEU A 153 3.28 16.28 -3.20
N ARG A 154 4.56 16.14 -3.59
CA ARG A 154 5.31 14.89 -3.42
C ARG A 154 5.54 14.57 -1.94
N PHE A 155 5.91 15.56 -1.13
CA PHE A 155 6.09 15.38 0.30
C PHE A 155 4.79 14.93 0.98
N ARG A 156 3.68 15.62 0.72
CA ARG A 156 2.36 15.29 1.28
C ARG A 156 1.89 13.92 0.85
N HIS A 157 2.01 13.58 -0.44
CA HIS A 157 1.66 12.26 -0.94
C HIS A 157 2.44 11.15 -0.22
N ASN A 158 3.76 11.30 -0.07
CA ASN A 158 4.59 10.33 0.64
C ASN A 158 4.24 10.24 2.13
N LEU A 159 4.05 11.38 2.81
CA LEU A 159 3.72 11.43 4.23
C LEU A 159 2.36 10.78 4.51
N PHE A 160 1.30 11.21 3.82
CA PHE A 160 -0.04 10.64 4.00
C PHE A 160 -0.12 9.20 3.53
N GLY A 161 0.63 8.83 2.49
CA GLY A 161 0.78 7.43 2.05
C GLY A 161 1.38 6.55 3.14
N LEU A 162 2.49 6.98 3.76
CA LEU A 162 3.13 6.27 4.87
C LEU A 162 2.25 6.18 6.11
N LEU A 163 1.59 7.28 6.50
CA LEU A 163 0.65 7.27 7.63
C LEU A 163 -0.51 6.31 7.39
N THR A 164 -1.16 6.41 6.23
CA THR A 164 -2.28 5.53 5.85
C THR A 164 -1.87 4.07 5.83
N PHE A 165 -0.71 3.77 5.24
CA PHE A 165 -0.18 2.41 5.21
C PHE A 165 0.10 1.90 6.62
N SER A 166 0.73 2.71 7.48
CA SER A 166 1.07 2.31 8.86
C SER A 166 -0.20 2.05 9.69
N LEU A 167 -1.23 2.88 9.55
CA LEU A 167 -2.53 2.64 10.18
C LEU A 167 -3.18 1.36 9.64
N GLY A 168 -3.11 1.10 8.33
CA GLY A 168 -3.66 -0.11 7.72
C GLY A 168 -2.93 -1.40 8.11
N MET A 169 -1.62 -1.32 8.38
CA MET A 169 -0.83 -2.44 8.90
C MET A 169 -1.07 -2.69 10.39
N GLY A 170 -1.44 -1.65 11.16
CA GLY A 170 -1.70 -1.73 12.59
C GLY A 170 -3.16 -2.00 12.97
N ALA A 171 -4.07 -2.05 11.99
CA ALA A 171 -5.48 -2.37 12.15
C ALA A 171 -5.72 -3.85 11.85
#